data_AF-A0A2V9XMR8-F1
#
_entry.id   AF-A0A2V9XMR8-F1
#
_cell.length_a   1.000
_cell.length_b   1.000
_cell.length_c   1.000
_cell.angle_alpha   90.00
_cell.angle_beta   90.00
_cell.angle_gamma   90.00
#
_symmetry.space_group_name_H-M   'P 1'
#
loop_
_entity.id
_entity.type
_entity.pdbx_description
1 polymer ?
#
loop_
_entity_poly.entity_id
_entity_poly.type
_entity_poly.pdbx_seq_one_letter_code
_entity_poly.pdbx_strand_id
1 'polypeptide(L)' 'MSTAAINCDIKNIELADLGKKRIEWANQSMKVLQIIRKEFIKNQPLKGIRISACLHVTAETA' A
#
# COMPACT_ATOMS: atom_id res chain seq x y z
N MET A 1 10.45 20.02 0.76
CA MET A 1 9.27 19.39 0.15
C MET A 1 8.30 19.08 1.27
N SER A 2 7.15 19.76 1.30
CA SER A 2 6.20 19.72 2.41
C SER A 2 5.49 18.37 2.43
N THR A 3 5.85 17.47 3.35
CA THR A 3 5.07 16.27 3.63
C THR A 3 3.84 16.69 4.42
N ALA A 4 2.68 16.71 3.77
CA ALA A 4 1.41 16.83 4.47
C ALA A 4 1.35 15.71 5.53
N ALA A 5 1.28 16.09 6.80
CA ALA A 5 1.18 15.14 7.90
C ALA A 5 -0.21 14.47 7.82
N ILE A 6 -0.23 13.23 7.32
CA ILE A 6 -1.42 12.39 7.36
C ILE A 6 -1.52 11.85 8.80
N ASN A 7 -2.64 12.07 9.47
CA ASN A 7 -2.86 11.51 10.80
C ASN A 7 -2.85 9.98 10.70
N CYS A 8 -1.92 9.34 11.40
CA CYS A 8 -1.82 7.90 11.51
C CYS A 8 -1.42 7.51 12.94
N ASP A 9 -1.89 6.35 13.39
CA ASP A 9 -1.53 5.77 14.68
C ASP A 9 -0.74 4.48 14.42
N ILE A 10 0.55 4.50 14.77
CA ILE A 10 1.48 3.39 14.54
C ILE A 10 2.44 3.25 15.71
N LYS A 11 2.95 2.04 15.92
CA LYS A 11 3.83 1.74 17.05
C LYS A 11 5.22 2.37 16.96
N ASN A 12 5.90 2.26 15.81
CA ASN A 12 7.23 2.82 15.60
C ASN A 12 7.47 3.11 14.09
N ILE A 13 7.75 4.37 13.76
CA ILE A 13 8.03 4.83 12.39
C ILE A 13 9.42 4.40 11.88
N GLU A 14 10.39 4.15 12.75
CA GLU A 14 11.75 3.76 12.38
C GLU A 14 11.82 2.41 11.64
N LEU A 15 10.76 1.60 11.76
CA LEU A 15 10.63 0.32 11.05
C LEU A 15 10.17 0.47 9.59
N ALA A 16 9.89 1.69 9.10
CA ALA A 16 9.34 1.93 7.77
C ALA A 16 10.22 1.34 6.64
N ASP A 17 11.54 1.50 6.71
CA ASP A 17 12.45 0.96 5.70
C ASP A 17 12.46 -0.57 5.67
N LEU A 18 12.40 -1.20 6.85
CA LEU A 18 12.29 -2.66 6.95
C LEU A 18 10.94 -3.15 6.43
N GLY A 19 9.86 -2.45 6.77
CA GLY A 19 8.51 -2.72 6.29
C GLY A 19 8.45 -2.69 4.77
N LYS A 20 9.03 -1.66 4.15
CA LYS A 20 9.10 -1.53 2.68
C LYS A 20 9.77 -2.73 2.02
N LYS A 21 10.88 -3.23 2.57
CA LYS A 21 11.56 -4.43 2.05
C LYS A 21 10.67 -5.67 2.12
N ARG A 22 9.89 -5.84 3.21
CA ARG A 22 8.96 -6.96 3.35
C ARG A 22 7.79 -6.88 2.36
N ILE A 23 7.26 -5.68 2.14
CA ILE A 23 6.20 -5.42 1.16
C ILE A 23 6.69 -5.75 -0.25
N GLU A 24 7.91 -5.33 -0.60
CA GLU A 24 8.49 -5.63 -1.91
C GLU A 24 8.68 -7.14 -2.11
N TRP A 25 9.16 -7.85 -1.08
CA TRP A 25 9.28 -9.30 -1.11
C TRP A 25 7.92 -10.00 -1.29
N ALA A 26 6.90 -9.60 -0.53
CA ALA A 26 5.55 -10.16 -0.67
C ALA A 26 4.97 -9.91 -2.08
N ASN A 27 5.16 -8.70 -2.61
CA ASN A 27 4.70 -8.31 -3.95
C ASN A 27 5.24 -9.20 -5.07
N GLN A 28 6.46 -9.75 -4.93
CA GLN A 28 7.03 -10.68 -5.91
C GLN A 28 6.20 -11.97 -6.07
N SER A 29 5.49 -12.37 -5.01
CA SER A 29 4.61 -13.55 -5.00
C SER A 29 3.17 -13.25 -5.41
N MET A 30 2.76 -11.98 -5.48
CA MET A 30 1.37 -11.55 -5.76
C MET A 30 1.15 -11.15 -7.23
N LYS A 31 1.48 -12.05 -8.17
CA LYS A 31 1.48 -11.77 -9.62
C LYS A 31 0.15 -11.21 -10.15
N VAL A 32 -0.98 -11.68 -9.61
CA VAL A 32 -2.32 -11.23 -10.04
C VAL A 32 -2.56 -9.76 -9.68
N LEU A 33 -2.17 -9.33 -8.48
CA LEU A 33 -2.31 -7.91 -8.08
C LEU A 33 -1.43 -6.99 -8.94
N GLN A 34 -0.26 -7.46 -9.36
CA GLN A 34 0.61 -6.71 -10.27
C GLN A 34 -0.04 -6.50 -11.65
N ILE A 35 -0.73 -7.51 -12.18
CA ILE A 35 -1.49 -7.40 -13.44
C ILE A 35 -2.62 -6.38 -13.29
N ILE A 36 -3.42 -6.50 -12.22
CA ILE A 36 -4.54 -5.57 -11.95
C ILE A 36 -4.02 -4.14 -11.82
N ARG A 37 -2.93 -3.93 -11.07
CA ARG A 37 -2.32 -2.60 -10.90
C ARG A 37 -1.89 -1.96 -12.22
N LYS A 38 -1.27 -2.74 -13.12
CA LYS A 38 -0.82 -2.26 -14.45
C LYS A 38 -1.98 -1.81 -15.33
N GLU A 39 -3.13 -2.45 -15.24
CA GLU A 39 -4.32 -2.05 -15.99
C GLU A 39 -5.02 -0.86 -15.32
N PHE A 40 -5.13 -0.87 -13.99
CA PHE A 40 -5.87 0.14 -13.23
C PHE A 40 -5.16 1.50 -13.20
N ILE A 41 -3.83 1.53 -13.35
CA ILE A 41 -3.10 2.81 -13.40
C ILE A 41 -3.43 3.64 -14.65
N LYS A 42 -3.80 2.98 -15.76
CA LYS A 42 -4.17 3.64 -17.03
C LYS A 42 -5.54 4.30 -16.92
N ASN A 43 -6.50 3.57 -16.35
CA ASN A 43 -7.92 3.98 -16.35
C ASN A 43 -8.38 4.64 -15.05
N GLN A 44 -7.58 4.53 -13.98
CA GLN A 44 -7.84 5.07 -12.64
C GLN A 44 -9.31 4.90 -12.17
N PRO A 45 -9.86 3.65 -12.17
CA PRO A 45 -11.28 3.43 -11.94
C PRO A 45 -11.75 3.82 -10.53
N LEU A 46 -10.82 3.96 -9.58
CA LEU A 46 -11.11 4.33 -8.19
C LEU A 46 -11.01 5.83 -7.92
N LYS A 47 -10.81 6.66 -8.96
CA LYS A 47 -10.66 8.10 -8.81
C LYS A 47 -11.92 8.73 -8.22
N GLY A 48 -11.76 9.46 -7.11
CA GLY A 48 -12.86 10.12 -6.41
C GLY A 48 -13.62 9.23 -5.41
N ILE A 49 -13.24 7.96 -5.27
CA ILE A 49 -13.86 7.03 -4.32
C ILE A 49 -13.11 7.06 -2.99
N ARG A 50 -13.83 7.22 -1.88
CA ARG A 50 -13.29 7.07 -0.52
C ARG A 50 -13.45 5.62 -0.05
N ILE A 51 -12.35 4.96 0.29
CA ILE A 51 -12.33 3.56 0.69
C ILE A 51 -11.97 3.46 2.17
N SER A 52 -12.69 2.61 2.90
CA SER A 52 -12.35 2.18 4.26
C SER A 52 -12.16 0.67 4.25
N ALA A 53 -11.14 0.15 4.93
CA ALA A 53 -10.86 -1.28 5.01
C ALA A 53 -10.61 -1.70 6.47
N CYS A 54 -11.13 -2.85 6.85
CA CYS A 54 -10.83 -3.53 8.12
C CYS A 54 -10.22 -4.88 7.77
N LEU A 55 -8.89 -4.92 7.69
CA LEU A 55 -8.10 -6.08 7.30
C LEU A 55 -6.93 -6.21 8.25
N HIS A 56 -6.33 -7.40 8.32
CA HIS A 56 -5.08 -7.59 9.04
C HIS A 56 -3.98 -6.78 8.36
N VAL A 57 -3.29 -5.93 9.14
CA VAL A 57 -2.20 -5.09 8.61
C VAL A 57 -0.94 -5.94 8.48
N THR A 58 -0.77 -6.55 7.30
CA THR A 58 0.36 -7.42 6.94
C THR A 58 1.06 -6.92 5.66
N ALA A 59 2.18 -7.56 5.30
CA ALA A 59 2.97 -7.16 4.12
C ALA A 59 2.21 -7.39 2.80
N GLU A 60 1.27 -8.33 2.76
CA GLU A 60 0.42 -8.65 1.62
C GLU A 60 -0.72 -7.65 1.43
N THR A 61 -1.09 -6.91 2.49
CA THR A 61 -2.17 -5.92 2.44
C THR A 61 -1.68 -4.54 2.00
N ALA A 62 -0.38 -4.27 2.11
CA ALA A 62 0.26 -2.98 1.83
C ALA A 62 0.67 -2.83 0.35
#